data_AF-A0A7J2Y7L5-F1
#
_entry.id   AF-A0A7J2Y7L5-F1
#
_cell.length_a   1.000
_cell.length_b   1.000
_cell.length_c   1.000
_cell.angle_alpha   90.00
_cell.angle_beta   90.00
_cell.angle_gamma   90.00
#
_symmetry.space_group_name_H-M   'P 1'
#
loop_
_entity.id
_entity.type
_entity.pdbx_description
1 polymer ?
#
loop_
_entity_poly.entity_id
_entity_poly.type
_entity_poly.pdbx_seq_one_letter_code
_entity_poly.pdbx_strand_id
1 'polypeptide(L)' 'MATDPVCKMAVDEVKAKYSSSHGGKTFHFCSPSCKATFDNDPHRYGH' A
#
# COMPACT_ATOMS: atom_id res chain seq x y z
N MET A 1 -0.97 -0.64 12.57
CA MET A 1 -1.13 0.52 11.66
C MET A 1 -0.09 0.38 10.58
N ALA A 2 -0.54 0.28 9.34
CA ALA A 2 0.33 0.32 8.18
C ALA A 2 0.46 1.77 7.69
N THR A 3 1.53 2.07 6.98
CA THR A 3 1.69 3.37 6.33
C THR A 3 1.61 3.14 4.84
N ASP A 4 0.72 3.89 4.18
CA ASP A 4 0.61 3.86 2.73
C ASP A 4 1.93 4.39 2.13
N PRO A 5 2.67 3.59 1.34
CA PRO A 5 3.98 4.00 0.82
C PRO A 5 3.88 5.07 -0.28
N VAL A 6 2.70 5.26 -0.87
CA VAL A 6 2.46 6.25 -1.93
C VAL A 6 2.20 7.63 -1.32
N CYS A 7 1.26 7.72 -0.37
CA CYS A 7 0.85 9.00 0.21
C CYS A 7 1.36 9.25 1.65
N LYS A 8 2.06 8.29 2.25
CA LYS A 8 2.55 8.31 3.64
C LYS A 8 1.46 8.47 4.69
N MET A 9 0.21 8.21 4.32
CA MET A 9 -0.91 8.30 5.23
C MET A 9 -0.96 7.04 6.11
N ALA A 10 -1.32 7.21 7.39
CA ALA A 10 -1.55 6.08 8.27
C ALA A 10 -2.84 5.37 7.87
N VAL A 11 -2.77 4.06 7.69
CA VAL A 11 -3.90 3.21 7.34
C VAL A 11 -4.01 2.08 8.35
N ASP A 12 -5.23 1.76 8.74
CA ASP A 12 -5.47 0.59 9.57
C ASP A 12 -5.42 -0.66 8.70
N GLU A 13 -4.34 -1.45 8.81
CA GLU A 13 -4.18 -2.73 8.12
C GLU A 13 -5.36 -3.69 8.32
N VAL A 14 -6.00 -3.62 9.50
CA VAL A 14 -7.14 -4.44 9.89
C VAL A 14 -8.46 -4.01 9.19
N LYS A 15 -8.56 -2.72 8.82
CA LYS A 15 -9.74 -2.16 8.11
C LYS A 15 -9.46 -1.84 6.64
N ALA A 16 -8.20 -1.87 6.23
CA ALA A 16 -7.78 -1.51 4.90
C ALA A 16 -8.39 -2.49 3.89
N LYS A 17 -9.39 -2.02 3.15
CA LYS A 17 -9.99 -2.75 2.02
C LYS A 17 -9.03 -2.92 0.84
N TYR A 18 -7.96 -2.12 0.81
CA TYR A 18 -7.00 -2.10 -0.27
C TYR A 18 -5.64 -2.50 0.27
N SER A 19 -5.16 -3.66 -0.16
CA SER A 19 -3.82 -4.15 0.12
C SER A 19 -3.22 -4.81 -1.13
N SER A 20 -1.89 -4.90 -1.16
CA SER A 20 -1.15 -5.60 -2.21
C SER A 20 0.03 -6.31 -1.56
N SER A 21 0.28 -7.56 -1.96
CA SER A 21 1.40 -8.36 -1.48
C SER A 21 2.56 -8.23 -2.46
N HIS A 22 3.69 -7.70 -2.01
CA HIS A 22 4.90 -7.54 -2.82
C HIS A 22 6.15 -7.94 -2.03
N GLY A 23 7.03 -8.76 -2.62
CA GLY A 23 8.29 -9.17 -1.97
C GLY A 23 8.13 -9.90 -0.64
N GLY A 24 7.01 -10.60 -0.42
CA GLY A 24 6.69 -11.25 0.86
C GLY A 24 6.18 -10.30 1.95
N LYS A 25 5.94 -9.02 1.63
CA LYS A 25 5.33 -8.04 2.53
C LYS A 25 3.94 -7.65 2.02
N THR A 26 3.00 -7.44 2.94
CA THR A 26 1.68 -6.90 2.62
C THR A 26 1.69 -5.39 2.85
N PHE A 27 1.43 -4.65 1.78
CA PHE A 27 1.26 -3.20 1.82
C PHE A 27 -0.22 -2.87 1.86
N HIS A 28 -0.58 -1.84 2.62
CA HIS A 28 -1.96 -1.39 2.76
C HIS A 28 -2.08 0.05 2.25
N PHE A 29 -3.20 0.35 1.60
CA PHE A 29 -3.42 1.62 0.92
C PHE A 29 -4.65 2.33 1.45
N CYS A 30 -4.58 3.65 1.52
CA CYS A 30 -5.69 4.49 1.98
C CYS A 30 -6.82 4.56 0.94
N SER A 31 -6.48 4.33 -0.32
CA SER A 31 -7.36 4.51 -1.47
C SER A 31 -7.01 3.53 -2.59
N PRO A 32 -7.97 3.19 -3.47
CA PRO A 32 -7.70 2.37 -4.65
C PRO A 32 -6.70 3.05 -5.60
N SER A 33 -6.65 4.38 -5.61
CA SER A 33 -5.67 5.17 -6.37
C SER A 33 -4.24 4.89 -5.90
N CYS A 34 -4.00 4.89 -4.59
CA CYS A 34 -2.67 4.57 -4.04
C CYS A 34 -2.30 3.11 -4.31
N LYS A 35 -3.25 2.18 -4.20
CA LYS A 35 -3.03 0.78 -4.61
C LYS A 35 -2.62 0.70 -6.09
N ALA A 36 -3.33 1.39 -6.98
CA ALA A 36 -3.04 1.37 -8.41
C ALA A 36 -1.67 1.98 -8.72
N THR A 37 -1.29 3.08 -8.07
CA THR A 37 0.06 3.68 -8.20
C THR A 37 1.14 2.71 -7.73
N PHE A 38 0.91 2.03 -6.61
CA PHE A 38 1.82 0.99 -6.13
C PHE A 38 1.89 -0.20 -7.08
N ASP A 39 0.77 -0.72 -7.58
CA ASP A 39 0.76 -1.84 -8.54
C ASP A 39 1.42 -1.46 -9.89
N ASN A 40 1.37 -0.18 -10.28
CA ASN A 40 2.05 0.30 -11.49
C ASN A 40 3.57 0.34 -11.34
N ASP A 41 4.06 0.71 -10.14
CA ASP A 41 5.50 0.84 -9.89
C ASP A 41 5.90 0.33 -8.49
N PRO A 42 5.70 -0.97 -8.22
CA PRO A 42 5.83 -1.51 -6.86
C PRO A 42 7.29 -1.53 -6.40
N HIS A 43 8.26 -1.54 -7.32
CA HIS A 43 9.68 -1.42 -6.99
C HIS A 43 10.05 -0.04 -6.42
N ARG A 44 9.33 1.00 -6.84
CA ARG A 44 9.60 2.38 -6.42
C ARG A 44 9.12 2.66 -4.99
N TYR A 45 8.12 1.91 -4.54
CA TYR A 45 7.44 2.10 -3.26
C TYR A 45 7.61 0.92 -2.29
N GLY A 46 7.90 -0.28 -2.79
CA GLY A 46 7.99 -1.53 -2.05
C GLY A 46 9.43 -1.94 -1.77
N HIS A 47 10.15 -1.12 -1.00
CA HIS A 47 11.52 -1.40 -0.56
C HIS A 47 11.58 -2.01 0.86
#